data_AF-A0A953YW92-F1
#
_entry.id   AF-A0A953YW92-F1
#
_cell.length_a   1.000
_cell.length_b   1.000
_cell.length_c   1.000
_cell.angle_alpha   90.00
_cell.angle_beta   90.00
_cell.angle_gamma   90.00
#
_symmetry.space_group_name_H-M   'P 1'
#
loop_
_entity.id
_entity.type
_entity.pdbx_description
1 polymer ?
#
loop_
_entity_poly.entity_id
_entity_poly.type
_entity_poly.pdbx_seq_one_letter_code
_entity_poly.pdbx_strand_id
1 'polypeptide(L)'
;MSQDQPALSGDDYRVLGEIGEMHKAIRAELAKRIIGQEDVIEQVLTAFFSGGHVLLLGVPGLAKTLLISTLAEVLGMKFNRIQFTPDLMPSDITGSDVLGGDDNDRSFQFMSGPIFANFVLADEINRTPPKTQAALLEAMEEFAVTVAGKRYPLPKPYFVMATQNPIEQEGTYLLPAAALDRFMFTVMVDYPLQHDEMEMLYRTTSQEMPPVDTLLTAEKTVRMLDVVRRINMREDTLKYAISLVRASRPENKFNADIADLVECGGSPRATQALILGAKAKAALEGRDEALPDDIRAIALPAMHHRILTNFHAEADGVNSRDIVRMLVKQVQRPSWDVREEEKKPRRTIGQWFTDLILGKAKKRKAVKV
;
A
#
# COMPACT_ATOMS: atom_id res chain seq x y z
N MET A 1 -6.55 -29.61 -11.19
CA MET A 1 -6.77 -30.06 -9.79
C MET A 1 -7.48 -28.91 -9.10
N SER A 2 -8.79 -29.04 -8.89
CA SER A 2 -9.60 -28.06 -8.16
C SER A 2 -9.17 -28.12 -6.69
N GLN A 3 -8.31 -27.21 -6.25
CA GLN A 3 -8.14 -26.97 -4.83
C GLN A 3 -9.30 -26.07 -4.41
N ASP A 4 -10.30 -26.67 -3.77
CA ASP A 4 -11.33 -25.94 -3.04
C ASP A 4 -10.64 -24.99 -2.05
N GLN A 5 -10.51 -23.72 -2.45
CA GLN A 5 -10.33 -22.66 -1.46
C GLN A 5 -11.53 -22.73 -0.52
N PRO A 6 -11.34 -22.66 0.81
CA PRO A 6 -12.48 -22.67 1.72
C PRO A 6 -13.36 -21.48 1.34
N ALA A 7 -14.54 -21.79 0.79
CA ALA A 7 -15.53 -20.78 0.45
C ALA A 7 -15.86 -19.97 1.71
N LEU A 8 -16.05 -18.66 1.54
CA LEU A 8 -16.51 -17.79 2.62
C LEU A 8 -17.76 -18.40 3.27
N SER A 9 -17.73 -18.52 4.59
CA SER A 9 -18.88 -18.96 5.38
C SER A 9 -19.91 -17.84 5.53
N GLY A 10 -21.13 -18.15 5.98
CA GLY A 10 -22.16 -17.13 6.22
C GLY A 10 -21.72 -16.02 7.18
N ASP A 11 -20.88 -16.34 8.17
CA ASP A 11 -20.31 -15.35 9.08
C ASP A 11 -19.22 -14.50 8.42
N ASP A 12 -18.48 -15.07 7.45
CA ASP A 12 -17.46 -14.32 6.70
C ASP A 12 -18.10 -13.27 5.79
N TYR A 13 -19.26 -13.55 5.18
CA TYR A 13 -20.01 -12.55 4.41
C TYR A 13 -20.51 -11.39 5.28
N ARG A 14 -20.90 -11.65 6.53
CA ARG A 14 -21.26 -10.59 7.48
C ARG A 14 -20.04 -9.70 7.77
N VAL A 15 -18.89 -10.30 8.08
CA VAL A 15 -17.65 -9.56 8.33
C VAL A 15 -17.19 -8.80 7.08
N LEU A 16 -17.37 -9.35 5.88
CA LEU A 16 -17.08 -8.67 4.62
C LEU A 16 -17.92 -7.42 4.43
N GLY A 17 -19.22 -7.48 4.73
CA GLY A 17 -20.08 -6.29 4.75
C GLY A 17 -19.59 -5.23 5.73
N GLU A 18 -19.20 -5.66 6.94
CA GLU A 18 -18.62 -4.78 7.96
C GLU A 18 -17.31 -4.14 7.48
N ILE A 19 -16.44 -4.86 6.76
CA ILE A 19 -15.20 -4.29 6.20
C ILE A 19 -15.52 -3.15 5.23
N GLY A 20 -16.47 -3.35 4.31
CA GLY A 20 -16.84 -2.33 3.32
C GLY A 20 -17.49 -1.08 3.93
N GLU A 21 -18.29 -1.24 4.99
CA GLU A 21 -18.85 -0.12 5.75
C GLU A 21 -17.77 0.61 6.56
N MET A 22 -16.91 -0.14 7.25
CA MET A 22 -15.80 0.42 8.02
C MET A 22 -14.79 1.14 7.13
N HIS A 23 -14.53 0.65 5.93
CA HIS A 23 -13.66 1.34 4.98
C HIS A 23 -14.14 2.76 4.67
N LYS A 24 -15.44 2.91 4.39
CA LYS A 24 -16.06 4.23 4.14
C LYS A 24 -16.00 5.12 5.37
N ALA A 25 -16.29 4.56 6.55
CA ALA A 25 -16.25 5.29 7.82
C ALA A 25 -14.83 5.76 8.17
N ILE A 26 -13.83 4.88 8.05
CA ILE A 26 -12.41 5.22 8.28
C ILE A 26 -11.97 6.34 7.34
N ARG A 27 -12.33 6.27 6.06
CA ARG A 27 -12.00 7.33 5.09
C ARG A 27 -12.63 8.67 5.46
N ALA A 28 -13.87 8.66 5.92
CA ALA A 28 -14.55 9.88 6.37
C ALA A 28 -13.88 10.48 7.61
N GLU A 29 -13.47 9.65 8.58
CA GLU A 29 -12.71 10.09 9.75
C GLU A 29 -11.34 10.67 9.37
N LEU A 30 -10.60 9.99 8.49
CA LEU A 30 -9.31 10.48 8.01
C LEU A 30 -9.42 11.81 7.27
N ALA A 31 -10.46 12.01 6.45
CA ALA A 31 -10.69 13.26 5.71
C ALA A 31 -10.93 14.48 6.62
N LYS A 32 -11.26 14.27 7.91
CA LYS A 32 -11.33 15.36 8.89
C LYS A 32 -9.95 15.97 9.17
N ARG A 33 -8.86 15.19 9.09
CA ARG A 33 -7.50 15.66 9.41
C ARG A 33 -6.53 15.66 8.22
N ILE A 34 -6.76 14.80 7.23
CA ILE A 34 -5.88 14.58 6.08
C ILE A 34 -6.57 15.10 4.82
N ILE A 35 -5.85 15.91 4.04
CA ILE A 35 -6.39 16.60 2.85
C ILE A 35 -5.54 16.22 1.63
N GLY A 36 -6.18 15.91 0.50
CA GLY A 36 -5.53 15.70 -0.79
C GLY A 36 -4.65 14.44 -0.89
N GLN A 37 -4.89 13.44 -0.05
CA GLN A 37 -4.10 12.20 0.02
C GLN A 37 -4.96 10.93 -0.11
N GLU A 38 -6.07 10.99 -0.85
CA GLU A 38 -7.03 9.90 -0.97
C GLU A 38 -6.39 8.62 -1.52
N ASP A 39 -5.54 8.74 -2.54
CA ASP A 39 -4.84 7.60 -3.14
C ASP A 39 -3.80 6.98 -2.18
N VAL A 40 -3.12 7.83 -1.40
CA VAL A 40 -2.13 7.38 -0.38
C VAL A 40 -2.85 6.65 0.73
N ILE A 41 -3.94 7.22 1.25
CA ILE A 41 -4.81 6.59 2.24
C ILE A 41 -5.26 5.22 1.74
N GLU A 42 -5.67 5.14 0.47
CA GLU A 42 -6.20 3.89 -0.05
C GLU A 42 -5.13 2.80 -0.22
N GLN A 43 -3.92 3.18 -0.66
CA GLN A 43 -2.79 2.25 -0.72
C GLN A 43 -2.36 1.78 0.67
N VAL A 44 -2.34 2.69 1.67
CA VAL A 44 -2.00 2.35 3.05
C VAL A 44 -3.04 1.42 3.68
N LEU A 45 -4.34 1.70 3.50
CA LEU A 45 -5.41 0.83 3.98
C LEU A 45 -5.35 -0.54 3.30
N THR A 46 -5.15 -0.58 1.98
CA THR A 46 -5.00 -1.83 1.23
C THR A 46 -3.82 -2.65 1.76
N ALA A 47 -2.67 -2.02 2.00
CA ALA A 47 -1.50 -2.69 2.59
C ALA A 47 -1.79 -3.18 4.01
N PHE A 48 -2.40 -2.37 4.87
CA PHE A 48 -2.75 -2.76 6.23
C PHE A 48 -3.69 -3.97 6.25
N PHE A 49 -4.80 -3.91 5.48
CA PHE A 49 -5.80 -4.99 5.45
C PHE A 49 -5.30 -6.27 4.77
N SER A 50 -4.24 -6.17 3.96
CA SER A 50 -3.53 -7.34 3.43
C SER A 50 -2.51 -7.96 4.41
N GLY A 51 -2.25 -7.30 5.54
CA GLY A 51 -1.25 -7.70 6.54
C GLY A 51 0.19 -7.35 6.14
N GLY A 52 0.37 -6.37 5.25
CA GLY A 52 1.68 -5.92 4.77
C GLY A 52 2.15 -4.62 5.41
N HIS A 53 3.41 -4.27 5.16
CA HIS A 53 4.04 -3.02 5.60
C HIS A 53 4.24 -2.05 4.44
N VAL A 54 4.33 -0.75 4.75
CA VAL A 54 4.43 0.32 3.74
C VAL A 54 5.73 1.10 3.90
N LEU A 55 6.37 1.39 2.77
CA LEU A 55 7.42 2.40 2.68
C LEU A 55 6.86 3.65 2.00
N LEU A 56 6.79 4.77 2.70
CA LEU A 56 6.38 6.07 2.16
C LEU A 56 7.57 6.86 1.65
N LEU A 57 7.59 7.10 0.34
CA LEU A 57 8.54 7.98 -0.31
C LEU A 57 7.90 9.35 -0.52
N GLY A 58 8.58 10.40 -0.07
CA GLY A 58 8.11 11.77 -0.29
C GLY A 58 8.91 12.75 0.55
N VAL A 59 8.76 14.04 0.27
CA VAL A 59 9.47 15.08 1.01
C VAL A 59 8.94 15.25 2.45
N PRO A 60 9.70 15.90 3.34
CA PRO A 60 9.23 16.29 4.66
C PRO A 60 8.00 17.21 4.59
N GLY A 61 7.19 17.20 5.63
CA GLY A 61 6.05 18.12 5.77
C GLY A 61 4.74 17.68 5.13
N LEU A 62 4.68 16.53 4.46
CA LEU A 62 3.46 16.02 3.80
C LEU A 62 2.50 15.27 4.74
N ALA A 63 2.36 15.71 5.99
CA ALA A 63 1.45 15.14 6.99
C ALA A 63 1.54 13.60 7.21
N LYS A 64 2.65 12.94 6.85
CA LYS A 64 2.81 11.47 6.97
C LYS A 64 2.67 10.97 8.40
N THR A 65 3.23 11.70 9.36
CA THR A 65 3.09 11.39 10.79
C THR A 65 1.65 11.52 11.25
N LEU A 66 0.94 12.54 10.78
CA LEU A 66 -0.47 12.76 11.10
C LEU A 66 -1.36 11.66 10.50
N LEU A 67 -1.04 11.17 9.28
CA LEU A 67 -1.76 10.09 8.63
C LEU A 67 -1.77 8.82 9.48
N ILE A 68 -0.58 8.34 9.90
CA ILE A 68 -0.50 7.09 10.67
C ILE A 68 -1.00 7.23 12.11
N SER A 69 -0.75 8.36 12.77
CA SER A 69 -1.26 8.56 14.14
C SER A 69 -2.78 8.62 14.13
N THR A 70 -3.38 9.32 13.17
CA THR A 70 -4.84 9.38 13.01
C THR A 70 -5.41 8.02 12.63
N LEU A 71 -4.75 7.27 11.74
CA LEU A 71 -5.18 5.92 11.40
C LEU A 71 -5.18 4.99 12.63
N ALA A 72 -4.15 5.06 13.46
CA ALA A 72 -4.08 4.27 14.70
C ALA A 72 -5.18 4.67 15.71
N GLU A 73 -5.48 5.97 15.84
CA GLU A 73 -6.57 6.48 16.70
C GLU A 73 -7.95 6.00 16.23
N VAL A 74 -8.22 6.10 14.92
CA VAL A 74 -9.47 5.63 14.29
C VAL A 74 -9.62 4.11 14.44
N LEU A 75 -8.52 3.36 14.35
CA LEU A 75 -8.54 1.90 14.48
C LEU A 75 -8.47 1.41 15.94
N GLY A 76 -8.30 2.31 16.91
CA GLY A 76 -8.23 1.96 18.34
C GLY A 76 -6.97 1.17 18.71
N MET A 77 -5.83 1.54 18.14
CA MET A 77 -4.60 0.77 18.21
C MET A 77 -3.44 1.57 18.81
N LYS A 78 -2.51 0.87 19.48
CA LYS A 78 -1.33 1.52 20.06
C LYS A 78 -0.41 2.01 18.94
N PHE A 79 -0.06 3.30 18.99
CA PHE A 79 0.86 3.95 18.07
C PHE A 79 2.19 4.27 18.77
N ASN A 80 3.30 4.04 18.08
CA ASN A 80 4.62 4.54 18.46
C ASN A 80 5.34 5.11 17.23
N ARG A 81 6.13 6.16 17.45
CA ARG A 81 7.05 6.75 16.45
C ARG A 81 8.49 6.47 16.86
N ILE A 82 9.27 6.00 15.90
CA ILE A 82 10.72 5.81 16.02
C ILE A 82 11.36 6.71 14.99
N GLN A 83 12.12 7.70 15.46
CA GLN A 83 12.94 8.53 14.59
C GLN A 83 14.26 7.81 14.36
N PHE A 84 14.58 7.51 13.10
CA PHE A 84 15.86 6.91 12.75
C PHE A 84 16.91 8.02 12.70
N THR A 85 17.88 7.93 13.60
CA THR A 85 19.04 8.82 13.69
C THR A 85 20.34 8.03 13.51
N PRO A 86 21.46 8.67 13.16
CA PRO A 86 22.72 7.96 12.91
C PRO A 86 23.26 7.18 14.12
N ASP A 87 22.89 7.60 15.32
CA ASP A 87 23.30 7.04 16.61
C ASP A 87 22.33 5.98 17.16
N LEU A 88 21.18 5.77 16.50
CA LEU A 88 20.17 4.81 16.95
C LEU A 88 20.72 3.37 16.94
N MET A 89 20.65 2.70 18.09
CA MET A 89 21.11 1.32 18.24
C MET A 89 19.95 0.33 18.04
N PRO A 90 20.24 -0.92 17.62
CA PRO A 90 19.21 -1.96 17.51
C PRO A 90 18.38 -2.14 18.79
N SER A 91 19.03 -2.09 19.96
CA SER A 91 18.39 -2.22 21.28
C SER A 91 17.40 -1.09 21.58
N ASP A 92 17.59 0.09 21.00
CA ASP A 92 16.68 1.23 21.19
C ASP A 92 15.36 1.03 20.43
N ILE A 93 15.34 0.12 19.44
CA ILE A 93 14.15 -0.30 18.70
C ILE A 93 13.52 -1.52 19.36
N THR A 94 14.33 -2.56 19.58
CA THR A 94 13.88 -3.89 20.03
C THR A 94 13.63 -3.96 21.53
N GLY A 95 14.24 -3.08 22.31
CA GLY A 95 14.34 -3.20 23.76
C GLY A 95 15.61 -3.92 24.22
N SER A 96 15.82 -3.90 25.53
CA SER A 96 17.01 -4.45 26.18
C SER A 96 16.66 -5.01 27.57
N ASP A 97 17.47 -5.94 28.05
CA ASP A 97 17.41 -6.40 29.44
C ASP A 97 18.15 -5.41 30.34
N VAL A 98 17.48 -4.95 31.38
CA VAL A 98 18.02 -4.03 32.38
C VAL A 98 18.07 -4.75 33.72
N LEU A 99 19.14 -4.53 34.49
CA LEU A 99 19.28 -5.11 35.82
C LEU A 99 18.24 -4.46 36.76
N GLY A 100 17.39 -5.27 37.37
CA GLY A 100 16.45 -4.80 38.39
C GLY A 100 17.18 -4.17 39.60
N GLY A 101 16.59 -3.11 40.15
CA GLY A 101 17.20 -2.28 41.20
C GLY A 101 16.90 -2.70 42.64
N ASP A 102 16.24 -3.83 42.87
CA ASP A 102 16.01 -4.31 44.23
C ASP A 102 17.28 -5.00 44.76
N ASP A 103 17.82 -4.50 45.88
CA ASP A 103 19.07 -4.96 46.53
C ASP A 103 19.13 -6.48 46.82
N ASN A 104 17.99 -7.17 46.76
CA ASN A 104 17.86 -8.60 47.05
C ASN A 104 17.59 -9.49 45.82
N ASP A 105 17.31 -8.92 44.63
CA ASP A 105 17.06 -9.71 43.42
C ASP A 105 17.65 -9.02 42.19
N ARG A 106 18.89 -9.40 41.83
CA ARG A 106 19.56 -8.99 40.58
C ARG A 106 18.99 -9.73 39.37
N SER A 107 17.67 -9.69 39.19
CA SER A 107 17.01 -10.28 38.03
C SER A 107 17.08 -9.32 36.84
N PHE A 108 17.41 -9.85 35.66
CA PHE A 108 17.35 -9.11 34.40
C PHE A 108 15.87 -8.97 34.00
N GLN A 109 15.39 -7.72 33.90
CA GLN A 109 14.04 -7.40 33.45
C GLN A 109 14.07 -6.83 32.04
N PHE A 110 13.25 -7.40 31.16
CA PHE A 110 13.14 -6.93 29.79
C PHE A 110 12.35 -5.63 29.72
N MET A 111 13.00 -4.57 29.23
CA MET A 111 12.34 -3.32 28.87
C MET A 111 12.01 -3.33 27.38
N SER A 112 10.73 -3.39 27.06
CA SER A 112 10.24 -3.42 25.67
C SER A 112 10.58 -2.13 24.94
N GLY A 113 11.16 -2.25 23.75
CA GLY A 113 11.40 -1.10 22.88
C GLY A 113 10.12 -0.50 22.27
N PRO A 114 10.24 0.63 21.56
CA PRO A 114 9.12 1.32 20.92
C PRO A 114 8.46 0.49 19.81
N ILE A 115 9.10 -0.56 19.32
CA ILE A 115 8.52 -1.47 18.33
C ILE A 115 7.32 -2.28 18.86
N PHE A 116 7.13 -2.37 20.19
CA PHE A 116 5.99 -3.03 20.83
C PHE A 116 4.73 -2.15 20.81
N ALA A 117 4.24 -1.88 19.60
CA ALA A 117 2.99 -1.17 19.29
C ALA A 117 2.33 -1.80 18.06
N ASN A 118 1.03 -1.57 17.88
CA ASN A 118 0.30 -2.07 16.71
C ASN A 118 0.68 -1.29 15.45
N PHE A 119 0.82 0.03 15.57
CA PHE A 119 1.27 0.93 14.52
C PHE A 119 2.63 1.51 14.89
N VAL A 120 3.62 1.27 14.05
CA VAL A 120 4.98 1.81 14.20
C VAL A 120 5.30 2.69 13.01
N LEU A 121 5.54 3.97 13.27
CA LEU A 121 6.14 4.88 12.30
C LEU A 121 7.65 4.82 12.42
N ALA A 122 8.33 4.32 11.40
CA ALA A 122 9.79 4.34 11.28
C ALA A 122 10.21 5.51 10.39
N ASP A 123 10.41 6.68 11.01
CA ASP A 123 10.64 7.92 10.29
C ASP A 123 12.11 8.03 9.87
N GLU A 124 12.37 8.36 8.61
CA GLU A 124 13.70 8.53 8.01
C GLU A 124 14.60 7.30 8.14
N ILE A 125 14.06 6.12 7.82
CA ILE A 125 14.75 4.81 7.97
C ILE A 125 16.15 4.77 7.33
N ASN A 126 16.36 5.59 6.30
CA ASN A 126 17.63 5.73 5.59
C ASN A 126 18.69 6.56 6.36
N ARG A 127 18.44 7.09 7.56
CA ARG A 127 19.42 7.87 8.33
C ARG A 127 20.23 7.06 9.35
N THR A 128 19.97 5.76 9.47
CA THR A 128 20.65 4.88 10.42
C THR A 128 21.42 3.78 9.69
N PRO A 129 22.56 3.29 10.25
CA PRO A 129 23.31 2.20 9.66
C PRO A 129 22.50 0.91 9.39
N PRO A 130 22.94 0.08 8.42
CA PRO A 130 22.23 -1.15 8.03
C PRO A 130 21.91 -2.12 9.17
N LYS A 131 22.74 -2.16 10.22
CA LYS A 131 22.54 -3.07 11.36
C LYS A 131 21.27 -2.74 12.15
N THR A 132 20.95 -1.45 12.32
CA THR A 132 19.74 -1.02 13.03
C THR A 132 18.51 -1.11 12.13
N GLN A 133 18.66 -0.83 10.82
CA GLN A 133 17.61 -1.10 9.84
C GLN A 133 17.20 -2.58 9.86
N ALA A 134 18.18 -3.49 9.92
CA ALA A 134 17.95 -4.92 9.97
C ALA A 134 17.10 -5.34 11.19
N ALA A 135 17.27 -4.70 12.34
CA ALA A 135 16.49 -5.01 13.55
C ALA A 135 14.98 -4.75 13.37
N LEU A 136 14.62 -3.64 12.71
CA LEU A 136 13.23 -3.34 12.36
C LEU A 136 12.70 -4.34 11.30
N LEU A 137 13.50 -4.60 10.27
CA LEU A 137 13.12 -5.48 9.15
C LEU A 137 12.96 -6.95 9.59
N GLU A 138 13.75 -7.41 10.55
CA GLU A 138 13.62 -8.73 11.17
C GLU A 138 12.29 -8.83 11.94
N ALA A 139 11.99 -7.83 12.76
CA ALA A 139 10.74 -7.76 13.52
C ALA A 139 9.49 -7.73 12.61
N MET A 140 9.59 -7.08 11.44
CA MET A 140 8.55 -7.08 10.40
C MET A 140 8.26 -8.48 9.83
N GLU A 141 9.29 -9.31 9.63
CA GLU A 141 9.13 -10.64 9.05
C GLU A 141 8.75 -11.69 10.11
N GLU A 142 9.37 -11.62 11.29
CA GLU A 142 9.22 -12.63 12.34
C GLU A 142 8.02 -12.38 13.27
N PHE A 143 7.43 -11.18 13.21
CA PHE A 143 6.37 -10.70 14.12
C PHE A 143 6.74 -10.88 15.60
N ALA A 144 8.02 -10.89 15.90
CA ALA A 144 8.59 -11.14 17.22
C ALA A 144 10.02 -10.59 17.25
N VAL A 145 10.52 -10.35 18.46
CA VAL A 145 11.89 -9.90 18.72
C VAL A 145 12.55 -10.92 19.64
N THR A 146 13.82 -11.25 19.39
CA THR A 146 14.61 -12.10 20.28
C THR A 146 15.66 -11.27 21.00
N VAL A 147 15.57 -11.18 22.33
CA VAL A 147 16.56 -10.48 23.17
C VAL A 147 17.10 -11.46 24.19
N ALA A 148 18.42 -11.54 24.30
CA ALA A 148 19.14 -12.46 25.21
C ALA A 148 18.66 -13.93 25.15
N GLY A 149 18.31 -14.40 23.95
CA GLY A 149 17.82 -15.78 23.74
C GLY A 149 16.34 -16.01 24.09
N LYS A 150 15.61 -14.99 24.54
CA LYS A 150 14.16 -15.07 24.80
C LYS A 150 13.39 -14.36 23.70
N ARG A 151 12.37 -15.05 23.17
CA ARG A 151 11.49 -14.54 22.11
C ARG A 151 10.29 -13.81 22.71
N TYR A 152 10.05 -12.59 22.24
CA TYR A 152 8.95 -11.72 22.64
C TYR A 152 8.05 -11.45 21.42
N PRO A 153 6.78 -11.89 21.41
CA PRO A 153 5.88 -11.65 20.29
C PRO A 153 5.44 -10.18 20.23
N LEU A 154 5.28 -9.66 19.02
CA LEU A 154 4.72 -8.32 18.78
C LEU A 154 3.18 -8.34 18.88
N PRO A 155 2.55 -7.21 19.25
CA PRO A 155 1.09 -7.12 19.33
C PRO A 155 0.47 -7.33 17.94
N LYS A 156 -0.73 -7.92 17.90
CA LYS A 156 -1.48 -8.15 16.66
C LYS A 156 -2.72 -7.24 16.60
N PRO A 157 -3.04 -6.65 15.43
CA PRO A 157 -2.21 -6.63 14.23
C PRO A 157 -0.96 -5.75 14.41
N TYR A 158 0.07 -6.03 13.61
CA TYR A 158 1.35 -5.32 13.62
C TYR A 158 1.59 -4.68 12.25
N PHE A 159 1.75 -3.37 12.23
CA PHE A 159 1.90 -2.58 11.01
C PHE A 159 3.03 -1.56 11.16
N VAL A 160 4.01 -1.66 10.27
CA VAL A 160 5.10 -0.70 10.14
C VAL A 160 4.86 0.15 8.90
N MET A 161 4.94 1.47 9.09
CA MET A 161 5.05 2.44 8.03
C MET A 161 6.41 3.11 8.15
N ALA A 162 7.31 2.81 7.22
CA ALA A 162 8.61 3.47 7.15
C ALA A 162 8.53 4.69 6.24
N THR A 163 9.28 5.75 6.52
CA THR A 163 9.44 6.89 5.60
C THR A 163 10.87 6.97 5.13
N GLN A 164 11.04 7.42 3.90
CA GLN A 164 12.35 7.76 3.36
C GLN A 164 12.22 9.05 2.56
N ASN A 165 13.11 10.01 2.84
CA ASN A 165 13.24 11.23 2.06
C ASN A 165 14.21 10.98 0.90
N PRO A 166 13.77 11.04 -0.36
CA PRO A 166 14.63 10.73 -1.51
C PRO A 166 15.65 11.83 -1.82
N ILE A 167 15.50 13.05 -1.26
CA ILE A 167 16.35 14.20 -1.59
C ILE A 167 17.62 14.26 -0.72
N GLU A 168 17.58 13.73 0.50
CA GLU A 168 18.72 13.76 1.42
C GLU A 168 19.82 12.79 0.96
N GLN A 169 20.98 13.33 0.60
CA GLN A 169 22.14 12.55 0.16
C GLN A 169 23.22 12.42 1.26
N GLU A 170 23.33 13.37 2.17
CA GLU A 170 24.35 13.35 3.23
C GLU A 170 23.92 12.49 4.42
N GLY A 171 24.79 11.58 4.86
CA GLY A 171 24.56 10.76 6.05
C GLY A 171 23.43 9.74 5.89
N THR A 172 23.09 9.35 4.66
CA THR A 172 22.04 8.36 4.39
C THR A 172 22.61 7.00 3.96
N TYR A 173 21.90 5.95 4.34
CA TYR A 173 22.14 4.55 4.01
C TYR A 173 20.93 4.03 3.25
N LEU A 174 21.08 3.87 1.94
CA LEU A 174 20.03 3.30 1.08
C LEU A 174 19.69 1.88 1.52
N LEU A 175 18.39 1.57 1.55
CA LEU A 175 17.92 0.22 1.78
C LEU A 175 18.32 -0.67 0.59
N PRO A 176 19.00 -1.80 0.81
CA PRO A 176 19.26 -2.76 -0.24
C PRO A 176 17.95 -3.27 -0.88
N ALA A 177 17.98 -3.70 -2.14
CA ALA A 177 16.81 -4.26 -2.82
C ALA A 177 16.14 -5.41 -2.04
N ALA A 178 16.94 -6.24 -1.36
CA ALA A 178 16.44 -7.31 -0.50
C ALA A 178 15.69 -6.80 0.75
N ALA A 179 16.02 -5.61 1.26
CA ALA A 179 15.30 -4.94 2.33
C ALA A 179 14.00 -4.31 1.83
N LEU A 180 14.05 -3.65 0.67
CA LEU A 180 12.86 -3.08 0.03
C LEU A 180 11.81 -4.16 -0.28
N ASP A 181 12.22 -5.35 -0.71
CA ASP A 181 11.31 -6.46 -1.04
C ASP A 181 10.45 -6.95 0.16
N ARG A 182 10.83 -6.59 1.39
CA ARG A 182 10.04 -6.84 2.63
C ARG A 182 8.84 -5.92 2.80
N PHE A 183 8.89 -4.72 2.19
CA PHE A 183 7.73 -3.84 2.19
C PHE A 183 6.72 -4.32 1.16
N MET A 184 5.46 -4.44 1.56
CA MET A 184 4.40 -4.84 0.65
C MET A 184 4.24 -3.80 -0.44
N PHE A 185 4.05 -2.53 -0.04
CA PHE A 185 3.94 -1.41 -0.94
C PHE A 185 5.00 -0.35 -0.67
N THR A 186 5.47 0.27 -1.75
CA THR A 186 6.12 1.56 -1.70
C THR A 186 5.14 2.59 -2.25
N VAL A 187 4.77 3.56 -1.41
CA VAL A 187 3.73 4.55 -1.69
C VAL A 187 4.38 5.91 -1.85
N MET A 188 4.10 6.57 -2.97
CA MET A 188 4.62 7.90 -3.27
C MET A 188 3.66 8.94 -2.70
N VAL A 189 4.22 9.95 -2.04
CA VAL A 189 3.48 11.13 -1.57
C VAL A 189 4.07 12.34 -2.29
N ASP A 190 3.31 12.87 -3.24
CA ASP A 190 3.64 14.11 -3.96
C ASP A 190 3.13 15.33 -3.19
N TYR A 191 3.55 16.52 -3.62
CA TYR A 191 3.01 17.76 -3.07
C TYR A 191 1.49 17.84 -3.30
N PRO A 192 0.73 18.35 -2.32
CA PRO A 192 -0.71 18.55 -2.48
C PRO A 192 -0.99 19.55 -3.62
N LEU A 193 -2.21 19.49 -4.16
CA LEU A 193 -2.68 20.50 -5.09
C LEU A 193 -2.85 21.84 -4.34
N GLN A 194 -2.79 22.96 -5.06
CA GLN A 194 -2.87 24.29 -4.46
C GLN A 194 -4.08 24.47 -3.52
N HIS A 195 -5.24 23.92 -3.88
CA HIS A 195 -6.44 24.03 -3.06
C HIS A 195 -6.35 23.18 -1.78
N ASP A 196 -5.77 21.99 -1.88
CA ASP A 196 -5.52 21.08 -0.75
C ASP A 196 -4.48 21.66 0.21
N GLU A 197 -3.43 22.27 -0.34
CA GLU A 197 -2.40 22.96 0.43
C GLU A 197 -2.98 24.15 1.18
N MET A 198 -3.85 24.93 0.52
CA MET A 198 -4.52 26.06 1.15
C MET A 198 -5.41 25.62 2.32
N GLU A 199 -6.22 24.57 2.13
CA GLU A 199 -7.04 23.99 3.20
C GLU A 199 -6.18 23.42 4.34
N MET A 200 -5.06 22.75 4.00
CA MET A 200 -4.11 22.24 4.99
C MET A 200 -3.51 23.35 5.84
N LEU A 201 -3.11 24.46 5.21
CA LEU A 201 -2.59 25.63 5.90
C LEU A 201 -3.66 26.23 6.82
N TYR A 202 -4.88 26.45 6.32
CA TYR A 202 -5.99 26.98 7.14
C TYR A 202 -6.26 26.14 8.40
N ARG A 203 -6.31 24.80 8.26
CA ARG A 203 -6.52 23.91 9.41
C ARG A 203 -5.35 23.91 10.38
N THR A 204 -4.12 23.90 9.87
CA THR A 204 -2.92 23.80 10.72
C THR A 204 -2.60 25.11 11.45
N THR A 205 -2.92 26.27 10.85
CA THR A 205 -2.53 27.58 11.40
C THR A 205 -3.63 28.30 12.17
N SER A 206 -4.90 27.90 12.01
CA SER A 206 -6.02 28.73 12.48
C SER A 206 -7.17 27.98 13.16
N GLN A 207 -7.21 26.66 13.10
CA GLN A 207 -8.25 25.86 13.75
C GLN A 207 -7.63 24.76 14.63
N GLU A 208 -8.36 24.34 15.67
CA GLU A 208 -8.02 23.12 16.38
C GLU A 208 -8.27 21.91 15.47
N MET A 209 -7.38 20.92 15.54
CA MET A 209 -7.59 19.69 14.77
C MET A 209 -8.87 18.98 15.24
N PRO A 210 -9.77 18.61 14.32
CA PRO A 210 -11.03 17.99 14.70
C PRO A 210 -10.76 16.63 15.39
N PRO A 211 -11.54 16.28 16.43
CA PRO A 211 -11.47 14.94 17.00
C PRO A 211 -11.89 13.89 15.97
N VAL A 212 -11.32 12.69 16.07
CA VAL A 212 -11.73 11.53 15.28
C VAL A 212 -12.29 10.47 16.21
N ASP A 213 -13.23 9.70 15.70
CA ASP A 213 -13.85 8.62 16.47
C ASP A 213 -13.06 7.31 16.31
N THR A 214 -12.91 6.58 17.40
CA THR A 214 -12.39 5.21 17.36
C THR A 214 -13.48 4.25 16.90
N LEU A 215 -13.27 3.63 15.74
CA LEU A 215 -14.25 2.78 15.06
C LEU A 215 -14.02 1.28 15.29
N LEU A 216 -12.78 0.87 15.57
CA LEU A 216 -12.39 -0.54 15.67
C LEU A 216 -11.61 -0.87 16.95
N THR A 217 -11.44 -2.17 17.19
CA THR A 217 -10.53 -2.71 18.19
C THR A 217 -9.52 -3.64 17.52
N ALA A 218 -8.42 -3.95 18.20
CA ALA A 218 -7.41 -4.88 17.71
C ALA A 218 -8.02 -6.26 17.37
N GLU A 219 -8.88 -6.80 18.23
CA GLU A 219 -9.49 -8.12 18.07
C GLU A 219 -10.41 -8.18 16.84
N LYS A 220 -11.26 -7.15 16.67
CA LYS A 220 -12.13 -7.04 15.48
C LYS A 220 -11.30 -6.94 14.21
N THR A 221 -10.20 -6.20 14.25
CA THR A 221 -9.34 -6.01 13.08
C THR A 221 -8.63 -7.30 12.68
N VAL A 222 -8.15 -8.08 13.65
CA VAL A 222 -7.57 -9.41 13.36
C VAL A 222 -8.56 -10.30 12.61
N ARG A 223 -9.83 -10.32 13.04
CA ARG A 223 -10.88 -11.08 12.34
C ARG A 223 -11.10 -10.60 10.91
N MET A 224 -11.06 -9.29 10.68
CA MET A 224 -11.18 -8.71 9.33
C MET A 224 -10.01 -9.14 8.44
N LEU A 225 -8.77 -9.07 8.94
CA LEU A 225 -7.57 -9.53 8.21
C LEU A 225 -7.66 -11.01 7.80
N ASP A 226 -8.22 -11.85 8.67
CA ASP A 226 -8.41 -13.28 8.38
C ASP A 226 -9.47 -13.53 7.30
N VAL A 227 -10.52 -12.69 7.22
CA VAL A 227 -11.52 -12.74 6.15
C VAL A 227 -10.92 -12.26 4.82
N VAL A 228 -10.14 -11.18 4.82
CA VAL A 228 -9.47 -10.66 3.63
C VAL A 228 -8.63 -11.74 2.93
N ARG A 229 -7.90 -12.57 3.70
CA ARG A 229 -7.09 -13.66 3.14
C ARG A 229 -7.91 -14.72 2.40
N ARG A 230 -9.17 -14.91 2.79
CA ARG A 230 -10.12 -15.90 2.27
C ARG A 230 -10.98 -15.40 1.10
N ILE A 231 -10.86 -14.13 0.71
CA ILE A 231 -11.49 -13.59 -0.50
C ILE A 231 -11.15 -14.44 -1.72
N ASN A 232 -12.15 -14.70 -2.56
CA ASN A 232 -12.00 -15.55 -3.73
C ASN A 232 -11.16 -14.86 -4.80
N MET A 233 -10.43 -15.66 -5.59
CA MET A 233 -9.75 -15.18 -6.78
C MET A 233 -9.78 -16.25 -7.85
N ARG A 234 -10.29 -15.90 -9.04
CA ARG A 234 -10.30 -16.82 -10.20
C ARG A 234 -8.90 -17.23 -10.59
N GLU A 235 -8.79 -18.45 -11.11
CA GLU A 235 -7.52 -18.96 -11.64
C GLU A 235 -6.94 -18.04 -12.72
N ASP A 236 -7.77 -17.46 -13.57
CA ASP A 236 -7.33 -16.52 -14.62
C ASP A 236 -6.81 -15.19 -14.04
N THR A 237 -7.42 -14.69 -12.97
CA THR A 237 -6.93 -13.49 -12.25
C THR A 237 -5.57 -13.77 -11.61
N LEU A 238 -5.41 -14.96 -11.02
CA LEU A 238 -4.13 -15.40 -10.47
C LEU A 238 -3.07 -15.54 -11.57
N LYS A 239 -3.40 -16.16 -12.71
CA LYS A 239 -2.52 -16.26 -13.88
C LYS A 239 -2.15 -14.88 -14.45
N TYR A 240 -3.06 -13.92 -14.38
CA TYR A 240 -2.79 -12.54 -14.77
C TYR A 240 -1.73 -11.89 -13.86
N ALA A 241 -1.86 -12.01 -12.53
CA ALA A 241 -0.84 -11.52 -11.59
C ALA A 241 0.55 -12.15 -11.84
N ILE A 242 0.59 -13.46 -12.07
CA ILE A 242 1.83 -14.18 -12.38
C ILE A 242 2.42 -13.68 -13.70
N SER A 243 1.60 -13.55 -14.75
CA SER A 243 2.03 -13.06 -16.05
C SER A 243 2.61 -11.65 -15.97
N LEU A 244 1.98 -10.77 -15.19
CA LEU A 244 2.45 -9.39 -14.99
C LEU A 244 3.85 -9.35 -14.36
N VAL A 245 4.07 -10.12 -13.28
CA VAL A 245 5.37 -10.20 -12.60
C VAL A 245 6.41 -10.87 -13.48
N ARG A 246 6.07 -11.97 -14.15
CA ARG A 246 7.00 -12.67 -15.05
C ARG A 246 7.37 -11.84 -16.27
N ALA A 247 6.50 -10.97 -16.75
CA ALA A 247 6.77 -10.05 -17.86
C ALA A 247 7.81 -8.98 -17.48
N SER A 248 8.02 -8.72 -16.19
CA SER A 248 9.08 -7.80 -15.73
C SER A 248 10.49 -8.39 -15.76
N ARG A 249 10.64 -9.70 -15.99
CA ARG A 249 11.95 -10.38 -15.88
C ARG A 249 12.71 -10.37 -17.21
N PRO A 250 14.03 -10.13 -17.21
CA PRO A 250 14.80 -9.97 -18.43
C PRO A 250 14.85 -11.25 -19.28
N GLU A 251 14.66 -12.45 -18.70
CA GLU A 251 14.65 -13.69 -19.48
C GLU A 251 13.35 -13.86 -20.30
N ASN A 252 12.35 -13.01 -20.09
CA ASN A 252 11.06 -13.14 -20.73
C ASN A 252 11.01 -12.45 -22.10
N LYS A 253 11.21 -13.25 -23.15
CA LYS A 253 11.19 -12.78 -24.55
C LYS A 253 9.84 -12.25 -25.05
N PHE A 254 8.75 -12.41 -24.30
CA PHE A 254 7.44 -11.87 -24.69
C PHE A 254 7.39 -10.33 -24.66
N ASN A 255 8.34 -9.69 -23.99
CA ASN A 255 8.35 -8.24 -23.82
C ASN A 255 9.76 -7.69 -24.04
N ALA A 256 10.26 -7.82 -25.27
CA ALA A 256 11.63 -7.44 -25.64
C ALA A 256 11.96 -6.00 -25.24
N ASP A 257 11.03 -5.06 -25.48
CA ASP A 257 11.19 -3.64 -25.12
C ASP A 257 11.46 -3.42 -23.62
N ILE A 258 10.90 -4.27 -22.75
CA ILE A 258 11.12 -4.18 -21.29
C ILE A 258 12.34 -4.99 -20.86
N ALA A 259 12.56 -6.15 -21.48
CA ALA A 259 13.69 -7.02 -21.15
C ALA A 259 15.04 -6.30 -21.32
N ASP A 260 15.15 -5.44 -22.33
CA ASP A 260 16.35 -4.65 -22.62
C ASP A 260 16.57 -3.48 -21.64
N LEU A 261 15.59 -3.17 -20.78
CA LEU A 261 15.63 -2.05 -19.82
C LEU A 261 15.76 -2.49 -18.36
N VAL A 262 15.62 -3.79 -18.08
CA VAL A 262 15.57 -4.34 -16.72
C VAL A 262 16.79 -5.21 -16.43
N GLU A 263 17.47 -4.92 -15.33
CA GLU A 263 18.55 -5.77 -14.80
C GLU A 263 17.98 -6.92 -13.94
N CYS A 264 16.99 -6.62 -13.11
CA CYS A 264 16.35 -7.60 -12.23
C CYS A 264 14.84 -7.33 -12.14
N GLY A 265 14.03 -8.33 -12.48
CA GLY A 265 12.56 -8.25 -12.42
C GLY A 265 11.97 -8.63 -11.07
N GLY A 266 10.64 -8.59 -10.98
CA GLY A 266 9.90 -8.87 -9.75
C GLY A 266 10.10 -10.28 -9.19
N SER A 267 10.36 -10.34 -7.87
CA SER A 267 10.45 -11.58 -7.08
C SER A 267 9.08 -12.25 -6.89
N PRO A 268 9.01 -13.51 -6.41
CA PRO A 268 7.74 -14.13 -6.02
C PRO A 268 6.96 -13.33 -4.97
N ARG A 269 7.63 -12.51 -4.14
CA ARG A 269 6.97 -11.60 -3.19
C ARG A 269 6.17 -10.52 -3.91
N ALA A 270 6.58 -10.09 -5.11
CA ALA A 270 5.76 -9.20 -5.96
C ALA A 270 4.41 -9.85 -6.27
N THR A 271 4.40 -11.13 -6.66
CA THR A 271 3.16 -11.86 -6.96
C THR A 271 2.28 -12.02 -5.71
N GLN A 272 2.89 -12.32 -4.56
CA GLN A 272 2.16 -12.39 -3.29
C GLN A 272 1.54 -11.05 -2.91
N ALA A 273 2.28 -9.95 -3.04
CA ALA A 273 1.79 -8.60 -2.77
C ALA A 273 0.63 -8.22 -3.70
N LEU A 274 0.70 -8.56 -4.98
CA LEU A 274 -0.41 -8.35 -5.92
C LEU A 274 -1.66 -9.16 -5.53
N ILE A 275 -1.49 -10.43 -5.17
CA ILE A 275 -2.64 -11.29 -4.83
C ILE A 275 -3.30 -10.82 -3.53
N LEU A 276 -2.51 -10.63 -2.47
CA LEU A 276 -3.02 -10.20 -1.16
C LEU A 276 -3.59 -8.79 -1.22
N GLY A 277 -2.93 -7.87 -1.93
CA GLY A 277 -3.42 -6.51 -2.10
C GLY A 277 -4.71 -6.47 -2.92
N ALA A 278 -4.85 -7.31 -3.96
CA ALA A 278 -6.07 -7.37 -4.75
C ALA A 278 -7.26 -7.91 -3.93
N LYS A 279 -7.01 -8.93 -3.09
CA LYS A 279 -8.00 -9.43 -2.13
C LYS A 279 -8.40 -8.38 -1.09
N ALA A 280 -7.43 -7.64 -0.54
CA ALA A 280 -7.70 -6.56 0.40
C ALA A 280 -8.51 -5.44 -0.25
N LYS A 281 -8.15 -5.03 -1.46
CA LYS A 281 -8.88 -4.01 -2.21
C LYS A 281 -10.33 -4.44 -2.49
N ALA A 282 -10.53 -5.67 -2.93
CA ALA A 282 -11.87 -6.22 -3.13
C ALA A 282 -12.68 -6.23 -1.82
N ALA A 283 -12.08 -6.67 -0.71
CA ALA A 283 -12.74 -6.69 0.60
C ALA A 283 -13.12 -5.29 1.11
N LEU A 284 -12.22 -4.30 0.94
CA LEU A 284 -12.49 -2.90 1.29
C LEU A 284 -13.66 -2.31 0.49
N GLU A 285 -13.85 -2.78 -0.74
CA GLU A 285 -15.03 -2.44 -1.56
C GLU A 285 -16.27 -3.30 -1.24
N GLY A 286 -16.20 -4.20 -0.25
CA GLY A 286 -17.27 -5.13 0.13
C GLY A 286 -17.51 -6.27 -0.86
N ARG A 287 -16.56 -6.54 -1.76
CA ARG A 287 -16.61 -7.61 -2.76
C ARG A 287 -15.95 -8.88 -2.23
N ASP A 288 -16.56 -10.02 -2.54
CA ASP A 288 -16.11 -11.36 -2.16
C ASP A 288 -15.14 -12.00 -3.16
N GLU A 289 -14.89 -11.33 -4.28
CA GLU A 289 -14.03 -11.78 -5.37
C GLU A 289 -13.08 -10.66 -5.84
N ALA A 290 -11.79 -10.98 -5.92
CA ALA A 290 -10.75 -10.13 -6.48
C ALA A 290 -10.68 -10.23 -8.01
N LEU A 291 -10.62 -9.09 -8.68
CA LEU A 291 -10.67 -8.95 -10.13
C LEU A 291 -9.32 -8.48 -10.70
N PRO A 292 -9.06 -8.63 -12.02
CA PRO A 292 -7.80 -8.18 -12.61
C PRO A 292 -7.60 -6.65 -12.52
N ASP A 293 -8.68 -5.87 -12.45
CA ASP A 293 -8.62 -4.44 -12.15
C ASP A 293 -7.99 -4.13 -10.79
N ASP A 294 -8.22 -4.99 -9.79
CA ASP A 294 -7.64 -4.83 -8.46
C ASP A 294 -6.13 -4.98 -8.50
N ILE A 295 -5.65 -5.96 -9.28
CA ILE A 295 -4.22 -6.18 -9.53
C ILE A 295 -3.60 -4.97 -10.23
N ARG A 296 -4.27 -4.42 -11.25
CA ARG A 296 -3.76 -3.26 -12.00
C ARG A 296 -3.66 -2.02 -11.12
N ALA A 297 -4.66 -1.77 -10.28
CA ALA A 297 -4.70 -0.61 -9.40
C ALA A 297 -3.52 -0.58 -8.41
N ILE A 298 -3.08 -1.75 -7.92
CA ILE A 298 -1.97 -1.85 -6.96
C ILE A 298 -0.63 -2.23 -7.60
N ALA A 299 -0.58 -2.43 -8.92
CA ALA A 299 0.62 -2.89 -9.60
C ALA A 299 1.81 -1.97 -9.36
N LEU A 300 1.58 -0.65 -9.46
CA LEU A 300 2.62 0.35 -9.25
C LEU A 300 3.21 0.31 -7.83
N PRO A 301 2.42 0.48 -6.75
CA PRO A 301 2.96 0.43 -5.39
C PRO A 301 3.53 -0.94 -5.01
N ALA A 302 3.04 -2.03 -5.61
CA ALA A 302 3.52 -3.38 -5.31
C ALA A 302 4.78 -3.79 -6.08
N MET A 303 5.07 -3.24 -7.26
CA MET A 303 6.11 -3.80 -8.12
C MET A 303 7.33 -2.91 -8.31
N HIS A 304 7.20 -1.58 -8.26
CA HIS A 304 8.29 -0.73 -8.77
C HIS A 304 9.58 -0.83 -7.93
N HIS A 305 9.49 -0.98 -6.61
CA HIS A 305 10.66 -1.18 -5.74
C HIS A 305 11.26 -2.59 -5.83
N ARG A 306 10.62 -3.49 -6.58
CA ARG A 306 11.06 -4.87 -6.85
C ARG A 306 11.62 -5.06 -8.26
N ILE A 307 11.72 -3.98 -9.03
CA ILE A 307 12.28 -3.98 -10.39
C ILE A 307 13.48 -3.05 -10.39
N LEU A 308 14.63 -3.57 -10.80
CA LEU A 308 15.86 -2.79 -10.99
C LEU A 308 16.07 -2.57 -12.48
N THR A 309 16.12 -1.31 -12.87
CA THR A 309 16.47 -0.87 -14.23
C THR A 309 17.98 -1.01 -14.45
N ASN A 310 18.38 -1.25 -15.70
CA ASN A 310 19.80 -1.27 -16.06
C ASN A 310 20.31 0.15 -16.40
N PHE A 311 21.63 0.28 -16.60
CA PHE A 311 22.26 1.56 -16.95
C PHE A 311 21.72 2.21 -18.23
N HIS A 312 21.27 1.42 -19.21
CA HIS A 312 20.70 1.95 -20.45
C HIS A 312 19.36 2.64 -20.19
N ALA A 313 18.49 2.00 -19.42
CA ALA A 313 17.22 2.57 -19.01
C ALA A 313 17.42 3.86 -18.21
N GLU A 314 18.38 3.89 -17.28
CA GLU A 314 18.71 5.10 -16.53
C GLU A 314 19.21 6.24 -17.43
N ALA A 315 20.04 5.94 -18.42
CA ALA A 315 20.53 6.92 -19.40
C ALA A 315 19.39 7.50 -20.26
N ASP A 316 18.38 6.69 -20.56
CA ASP A 316 17.17 7.11 -21.29
C ASP A 316 16.11 7.76 -20.39
N GLY A 317 16.40 7.91 -19.08
CA GLY A 317 15.48 8.49 -18.10
C GLY A 317 14.29 7.60 -17.75
N VAL A 318 14.35 6.31 -18.09
CA VAL A 318 13.33 5.31 -17.79
C VAL A 318 13.61 4.71 -16.41
N ASN A 319 12.65 4.86 -15.49
CA ASN A 319 12.76 4.29 -14.15
C ASN A 319 11.78 3.12 -13.94
N SER A 320 11.94 2.39 -12.83
CA SER A 320 11.11 1.21 -12.51
C SER A 320 9.60 1.47 -12.50
N ARG A 321 9.15 2.71 -12.21
CA ARG A 321 7.72 3.07 -12.25
C ARG A 321 7.20 3.08 -13.69
N ASP A 322 8.01 3.56 -14.63
CA ASP A 322 7.67 3.58 -16.05
C ASP A 322 7.60 2.16 -16.62
N ILE A 323 8.52 1.29 -16.21
CA ILE A 323 8.46 -0.15 -16.52
C ILE A 323 7.15 -0.78 -16.04
N VAL A 324 6.73 -0.53 -14.80
CA VAL A 324 5.45 -1.06 -14.29
C VAL A 324 4.26 -0.52 -15.09
N ARG A 325 4.25 0.77 -15.44
CA ARG A 325 3.20 1.35 -16.29
C ARG A 325 3.16 0.71 -17.68
N MET A 326 4.31 0.40 -18.27
CA MET A 326 4.40 -0.32 -19.55
C MET A 326 3.86 -1.75 -19.42
N LEU A 327 4.24 -2.47 -18.36
CA LEU A 327 3.75 -3.82 -18.07
C LEU A 327 2.23 -3.88 -17.94
N VAL A 328 1.63 -2.96 -17.18
CA VAL A 328 0.18 -2.90 -16.99
C VAL A 328 -0.56 -2.66 -18.32
N LYS A 329 0.04 -1.90 -19.24
CA LYS A 329 -0.51 -1.64 -20.58
C LYS A 329 -0.36 -2.83 -21.53
N GLN A 330 0.80 -3.47 -21.54
CA GLN A 330 1.15 -4.52 -22.52
C GLN A 330 0.61 -5.90 -22.14
N VAL A 331 0.57 -6.24 -20.84
CA VAL A 331 0.10 -7.56 -20.40
C VAL A 331 -1.43 -7.60 -20.48
N GLN A 332 -1.93 -8.46 -21.38
CA GLN A 332 -3.35 -8.62 -21.64
C GLN A 332 -4.10 -9.17 -20.42
N ARG A 333 -5.31 -8.64 -20.21
CA ARG A 333 -6.25 -9.14 -19.21
C ARG A 333 -6.84 -10.48 -19.65
N PRO A 334 -7.41 -11.26 -18.71
CA PRO A 334 -8.30 -12.36 -19.06
C PRO A 334 -9.42 -11.90 -19.99
N SER A 335 -9.78 -12.72 -20.98
CA SER A 335 -10.76 -12.37 -22.02
C SER A 335 -12.17 -12.06 -21.47
N TRP A 336 -12.52 -12.58 -20.31
CA TRP A 336 -13.79 -12.31 -19.63
C TRP A 336 -13.82 -10.97 -18.88
N ASP A 337 -12.66 -10.38 -18.59
CA ASP A 337 -12.51 -9.11 -17.85
C ASP A 337 -12.54 -7.89 -18.79
N VAL A 338 -12.89 -8.09 -20.06
CA VAL A 338 -13.18 -6.98 -20.98
C VAL A 338 -14.53 -6.40 -20.58
N ARG A 339 -14.56 -5.54 -19.56
CA ARG A 339 -15.70 -4.64 -19.34
C ARG A 339 -15.87 -3.82 -20.61
N GLU A 340 -17.08 -3.74 -21.16
CA GLU A 340 -17.43 -3.03 -22.40
C GLU A 340 -17.18 -1.49 -22.38
N GLU A 341 -16.35 -0.97 -21.47
CA GLU A 341 -16.14 0.47 -21.30
C GLU A 341 -15.19 1.09 -22.35
N GLU A 342 -14.46 0.29 -23.14
CA GLU A 342 -13.67 0.81 -24.28
C GLU A 342 -14.44 0.85 -25.62
N LYS A 343 -15.74 0.50 -25.64
CA LYS A 343 -16.57 0.60 -26.87
C LYS A 343 -17.81 1.47 -26.67
N LYS A 344 -17.59 2.78 -26.50
CA LYS A 344 -18.32 3.87 -27.20
C LYS A 344 -17.92 5.22 -26.56
N PRO A 345 -17.52 6.25 -27.34
CA PRO A 345 -17.51 7.60 -26.80
C PRO A 345 -18.94 7.93 -26.35
N ARG A 346 -19.10 8.28 -25.07
CA ARG A 346 -20.37 8.80 -24.56
C ARG A 346 -20.74 10.01 -25.42
N ARG A 347 -21.77 9.86 -26.26
CA ARG A 347 -22.36 10.99 -26.97
C ARG A 347 -22.81 11.99 -25.92
N THR A 348 -22.18 13.15 -25.87
CA THR A 348 -22.62 14.25 -25.02
C THR A 348 -24.02 14.67 -25.44
N ILE A 349 -24.84 15.15 -24.49
CA ILE A 349 -26.19 15.69 -24.75
C ILE A 349 -26.17 16.73 -25.89
N GLY A 350 -25.05 17.43 -26.07
CA GLY A 350 -24.77 18.30 -27.22
C GLY A 350 -24.81 17.59 -28.57
N GLN A 351 -24.18 16.41 -28.73
CA GLN A 351 -24.18 15.64 -29.99
C GLN A 351 -25.56 15.09 -30.35
N TRP A 352 -26.39 14.77 -29.35
CA TRP A 352 -27.78 14.36 -29.59
C TRP A 352 -28.63 15.53 -30.10
N PHE A 353 -28.39 16.74 -29.61
CA PHE A 353 -29.03 17.97 -30.09
C PHE A 353 -28.57 18.36 -31.51
N THR A 354 -27.28 18.24 -31.83
CA THR A 354 -26.79 18.55 -33.18
C THR A 354 -27.37 17.60 -34.21
N ASP A 355 -27.46 16.30 -33.93
CA ASP A 355 -28.08 15.32 -34.84
C ASP A 355 -29.60 15.50 -34.96
N LEU A 356 -30.30 15.94 -33.91
CA LEU A 356 -31.74 16.21 -33.98
C LEU A 356 -32.06 17.46 -34.83
N ILE A 357 -31.20 18.48 -34.79
CA ILE A 357 -31.34 19.71 -35.57
C ILE A 357 -30.89 19.48 -37.03
N LEU A 358 -29.74 18.82 -37.25
CA LEU A 358 -29.21 18.53 -38.59
C LEU A 358 -30.00 17.42 -39.31
N GLY A 359 -30.54 16.44 -38.57
CA GLY A 359 -31.38 15.37 -39.13
C GLY A 359 -32.74 15.84 -39.64
N LYS A 360 -33.31 16.91 -39.05
CA LYS A 360 -34.55 17.54 -39.54
C LYS A 360 -34.33 18.43 -40.75
N ALA A 361 -33.12 18.94 -40.98
CA ALA A 361 -32.79 19.78 -42.14
C ALA A 361 -32.71 18.98 -43.46
N LYS A 362 -32.40 17.68 -43.42
CA LYS A 362 -32.27 16.83 -44.62
C LYS A 362 -33.57 16.23 -45.18
N LYS A 363 -34.72 16.37 -44.51
CA LYS A 363 -36.00 15.75 -44.93
C LYS A 363 -37.04 16.73 -45.52
N ARG A 364 -36.67 17.97 -45.84
CA ARG A 364 -37.56 18.93 -46.53
C ARG A 364 -36.87 19.53 -47.75
N LYS A 365 -36.72 18.76 -48.83
CA LYS A 365 -36.59 19.24 -50.23
C LYS A 365 -36.47 18.03 -51.18
N ALA A 366 -37.60 17.46 -51.57
CA ALA A 366 -37.75 16.64 -52.78
C ALA A 366 -39.23 16.30 -53.03
N VAL A 367 -40.03 17.28 -53.49
CA VAL A 367 -41.26 17.07 -54.29
C VAL A 367 -41.47 18.30 -55.20
N LYS A 368 -41.79 18.05 -56.49
CA LYS A 368 -41.88 18.93 -57.69
C LYS A 368 -40.53 19.09 -58.40
N VAL A 369 -40.33 18.64 -59.64
CA VAL A 369 -41.22 18.56 -60.82
C VAL A 369 -41.40 17.12 -61.32
#